data_AF-A0A927ZTX8-F1
#
_entry.id   AF-A0A927ZTX8-F1
#
_cell.length_a   1.000
_cell.length_b   1.000
_cell.length_c   1.000
_cell.angle_alpha   90.00
_cell.angle_beta   90.00
_cell.angle_gamma   90.00
#
_symmetry.space_group_name_H-M   'P 1'
#
loop_
_entity.id
_entity.type
_entity.pdbx_description
1 polymer ?
#
loop_
_entity_poly.entity_id
_entity_poly.type
_entity_poly.pdbx_seq_one_letter_code
_entity_poly.pdbx_strand_id
1 'polypeptide(L)'
;MAGKNVPRTVPEVLEHFRPLEQEPEIVQRVRDEIPTHFFVDDPDARHYAWCSHCQQFVNLDKSRHQAEIECPYCGSTGNVIHTWRGYKNLVDKVLMYVYDKSAKSPENTITARAIYLEIHWCDENEVGGCPLPWNVEPYITVDSYYVFVHREGAVQVRPMHNWKCSAYYPQNEMTVSKSINDRFSVYAGGSYGYTPHINLYMDNDSVDAAVEGTPFHYMWDEICGCFTDRGNMGAYIRLFAMAAKYPFAVETLAKLGSPTRDWLYQLTEGGRTAGGVLNWRGKTIKKLFKHNLSKEEKKWLRSRGAIRGYVGNIFATWQWLRNQGITSITMPDIDRYQLTQAQMLKVQGIINLNRLIKYLGRQREKSPHRTVTIDTYIDYLHDCRTLGVDLTQKSNFMPRNLMEAHDNYTREILQIEELRREEERRQQSLRKKRAAGERNRSYKKLRKAIMRKYTFAADGMMIYVPRKLEELVDEGIAMHNCVGTYVDRVAAGRTIVVFIRSQENPGERIGTMEISKDGTCIVQARAKYNRDLPPEAAAFVQKFREAKIDKFVGRKSA
;
A
#
# COMPACT_ATOMS: atom_id res chain seq x y z
N MET A 1 -21.83 -22.61 -16.94
CA MET A 1 -21.92 -24.08 -16.96
C MET A 1 -20.75 -24.57 -17.77
N ALA A 2 -19.93 -25.46 -17.21
CA ALA A 2 -18.85 -26.10 -17.96
C ALA A 2 -19.47 -26.94 -19.10
N GLY A 3 -18.76 -27.06 -20.22
CA GLY A 3 -19.17 -27.91 -21.34
C GLY A 3 -19.29 -29.38 -20.93
N LYS A 4 -19.82 -30.20 -21.84
CA LYS A 4 -20.08 -31.61 -21.55
C LYS A 4 -18.77 -32.41 -21.39
N ASN A 5 -17.71 -31.99 -22.08
CA ASN A 5 -16.43 -32.69 -22.13
C ASN A 5 -15.40 -32.14 -21.11
N VAL A 6 -15.79 -31.16 -20.28
CA VAL A 6 -14.94 -30.73 -19.16
C VAL A 6 -15.06 -31.77 -18.03
N PRO A 7 -13.95 -32.40 -17.59
CA PRO A 7 -14.01 -33.42 -16.56
C PRO A 7 -14.48 -32.82 -15.23
N ARG A 8 -15.23 -33.60 -14.44
CA ARG A 8 -15.99 -33.16 -13.27
C ARG A 8 -15.54 -33.83 -11.98
N THR A 9 -14.81 -34.92 -12.07
CA THR A 9 -14.28 -35.66 -10.92
C THR A 9 -12.75 -35.68 -10.95
N VAL A 10 -12.13 -35.96 -9.81
CA VAL A 10 -10.66 -36.08 -9.73
C VAL A 10 -10.14 -37.19 -10.67
N PRO A 11 -10.71 -38.42 -10.68
CA PRO A 11 -10.25 -39.46 -11.61
C PRO A 11 -10.35 -39.05 -13.08
N GLU A 12 -11.47 -38.43 -13.48
CA GLU A 12 -11.66 -37.95 -14.86
C GLU A 12 -10.61 -36.91 -15.25
N VAL A 13 -10.20 -36.03 -14.32
CA VAL A 13 -9.12 -35.06 -14.57
C VAL A 13 -7.79 -35.77 -14.76
N LEU A 14 -7.46 -36.75 -13.92
CA LEU A 14 -6.18 -37.46 -13.97
C LEU A 14 -6.00 -38.27 -15.26
N GLU A 15 -7.07 -38.74 -15.90
CA GLU A 15 -7.02 -39.39 -17.23
C GLU A 15 -6.40 -38.51 -18.34
N HIS A 16 -6.36 -37.18 -18.15
CA HIS A 16 -5.75 -36.27 -19.11
C HIS A 16 -4.21 -36.17 -18.97
N PHE A 17 -3.63 -36.77 -17.94
CA PHE A 17 -2.21 -36.68 -17.61
C PHE A 17 -1.54 -38.05 -17.63
N ARG A 18 -0.25 -38.06 -17.96
CA ARG A 18 0.59 -39.23 -17.69
C ARG A 18 1.11 -39.13 -16.24
N PRO A 19 1.34 -40.27 -15.56
CA PRO A 19 1.97 -40.28 -14.25
C PRO A 19 3.34 -39.59 -14.29
N LEU A 20 3.65 -38.77 -13.29
CA LEU A 20 4.90 -38.00 -13.25
C LEU A 20 6.13 -38.91 -13.22
N GLU A 21 6.00 -40.09 -12.62
CA GLU A 21 7.03 -41.13 -12.54
C GLU A 21 7.44 -41.68 -13.93
N GLN A 22 6.58 -41.50 -14.94
CA GLN A 22 6.85 -41.90 -16.32
C GLN A 22 7.44 -40.75 -17.16
N GLU A 23 7.70 -39.59 -16.56
CA GLU A 23 8.15 -38.37 -17.25
C GLU A 23 9.41 -37.79 -16.58
N PRO A 24 10.54 -38.52 -16.63
CA PRO A 24 11.78 -38.11 -15.96
C PRO A 24 12.34 -36.78 -16.45
N GLU A 25 12.09 -36.42 -17.72
CA GLU A 25 12.52 -35.14 -18.28
C GLU A 25 11.87 -33.94 -17.59
N ILE A 26 10.59 -34.05 -17.23
CA ILE A 26 9.89 -32.99 -16.49
C ILE A 26 10.47 -32.88 -15.09
N VAL A 27 10.68 -34.01 -14.41
CA VAL A 27 11.29 -34.05 -13.08
C VAL A 27 12.68 -33.40 -13.10
N GLN A 28 13.48 -33.69 -14.12
CA GLN A 28 14.81 -33.08 -14.29
C GLN A 28 14.71 -31.56 -14.50
N ARG A 29 13.80 -31.08 -15.35
CA ARG A 29 13.57 -29.63 -15.52
C ARG A 29 13.25 -28.92 -14.20
N VAL A 30 12.41 -29.52 -13.34
CA VAL A 30 12.13 -28.92 -12.02
C VAL A 30 13.35 -28.95 -11.11
N ARG A 31 14.20 -29.98 -11.20
CA ARG A 31 15.46 -30.07 -10.43
C ARG A 31 16.49 -29.02 -10.87
N ASP A 32 16.54 -28.70 -12.16
CA ASP A 32 17.48 -27.72 -12.69
C ASP A 32 17.20 -26.29 -12.17
N GLU A 33 15.97 -26.02 -11.74
CA GLU A 33 15.54 -24.73 -11.14
C GLU A 33 15.85 -24.61 -9.63
N ILE A 34 16.42 -25.65 -9.02
CA ILE A 34 16.86 -25.58 -7.61
C ILE A 34 18.09 -24.69 -7.52
N PRO A 35 18.14 -23.73 -6.56
CA PRO A 35 19.35 -22.96 -6.31
C PRO A 35 20.57 -23.85 -6.12
N THR A 36 21.65 -23.51 -6.80
CA THR A 36 22.92 -24.23 -6.63
C THR A 36 23.58 -23.83 -5.32
N HIS A 37 24.02 -24.83 -4.57
CA HIS A 37 24.78 -24.69 -3.33
C HIS A 37 26.07 -25.50 -3.44
N PHE A 38 27.15 -24.95 -2.89
CA PHE A 38 28.44 -25.61 -2.79
C PHE A 38 28.72 -25.93 -1.33
N PHE A 39 28.51 -27.18 -0.95
CA PHE A 39 28.66 -27.62 0.44
C PHE A 39 30.11 -27.99 0.73
N VAL A 40 30.71 -27.24 1.64
CA VAL A 40 32.06 -27.50 2.17
C VAL A 40 31.89 -28.09 3.56
N ASP A 41 32.36 -29.32 3.74
CA ASP A 41 32.19 -30.06 5.00
C ASP A 41 33.42 -30.02 5.90
N ASP A 42 34.62 -29.92 5.30
CA ASP A 42 35.89 -29.93 6.01
C ASP A 42 36.46 -28.50 6.19
N PRO A 43 36.64 -28.02 7.44
CA PRO A 43 37.25 -26.72 7.73
C PRO A 43 38.72 -26.59 7.31
N ASP A 44 39.43 -27.71 7.15
CA ASP A 44 40.84 -27.77 6.73
C ASP A 44 40.95 -27.85 5.20
N ALA A 45 39.99 -28.52 4.54
CA ALA A 45 39.89 -28.57 3.08
C ALA A 45 38.85 -27.57 2.53
N ARG A 46 38.97 -26.28 2.88
CA ARG A 46 37.92 -25.28 2.58
C ARG A 46 37.57 -25.14 1.11
N HIS A 47 38.52 -25.36 0.21
CA HIS A 47 38.31 -25.24 -1.22
C HIS A 47 37.64 -26.48 -1.82
N TYR A 48 37.50 -27.57 -1.08
CA TYR A 48 36.85 -28.78 -1.56
C TYR A 48 35.37 -28.76 -1.19
N ALA A 49 34.50 -28.75 -2.20
CA ALA A 49 33.05 -28.62 -2.02
C ALA A 49 32.28 -29.61 -2.89
N TRP A 50 31.11 -30.05 -2.41
CA TRP A 50 30.14 -30.76 -3.23
C TRP A 50 29.17 -29.77 -3.88
N CYS A 51 29.04 -29.83 -5.20
CA CYS A 51 28.11 -28.99 -5.97
C CYS A 51 26.73 -29.67 -6.04
N SER A 52 25.67 -28.99 -5.55
CA SER A 52 24.32 -29.55 -5.55
C SER A 52 23.68 -29.70 -6.93
N HIS A 53 24.17 -28.97 -7.93
CA HIS A 53 23.61 -28.99 -9.29
C HIS A 53 24.13 -30.19 -10.10
N CYS A 54 25.45 -30.35 -10.24
CA CYS A 54 26.03 -31.47 -10.97
C CYS A 54 26.30 -32.71 -10.11
N GLN A 55 26.11 -32.60 -8.79
CA GLN A 55 26.34 -33.67 -7.82
C GLN A 55 27.79 -34.19 -7.78
N GLN A 56 28.77 -33.37 -8.19
CA GLN A 56 30.19 -33.70 -8.16
C GLN A 56 30.93 -32.91 -7.08
N PHE A 57 31.99 -33.52 -6.54
CA PHE A 57 32.96 -32.79 -5.72
C PHE A 57 33.91 -31.98 -6.61
N VAL A 58 34.12 -30.73 -6.25
CA VAL A 58 34.88 -29.73 -7.02
C VAL A 58 35.82 -28.93 -6.13
N ASN A 59 36.89 -28.41 -6.74
CA ASN A 59 37.81 -27.47 -6.08
C ASN A 59 37.43 -26.04 -6.43
N LEU A 60 37.02 -25.26 -5.43
CA LEU A 60 36.58 -23.88 -5.55
C LEU A 60 37.77 -22.92 -5.54
N ASP A 61 37.74 -21.90 -6.38
CA ASP A 61 38.76 -20.84 -6.35
C ASP A 61 38.71 -20.01 -5.06
N LYS A 62 37.51 -19.85 -4.48
CA LYS A 62 37.26 -19.11 -3.25
C LYS A 62 36.25 -19.85 -2.38
N SER A 63 36.53 -19.92 -1.08
CA SER A 63 35.64 -20.56 -0.10
C SER A 63 35.31 -19.64 1.06
N ARG A 64 34.49 -18.64 0.77
CA ARG A 64 33.87 -17.78 1.79
C ARG A 64 32.42 -18.18 1.92
N HIS A 65 31.95 -18.44 3.14
CA HIS A 65 30.54 -18.76 3.38
C HIS A 65 29.61 -17.69 2.79
N GLN A 66 28.53 -18.14 2.14
CA GLN A 66 27.57 -17.33 1.39
C GLN A 66 28.16 -16.50 0.24
N ALA A 67 29.39 -16.79 -0.18
CA ALA A 67 29.89 -16.22 -1.43
C ALA A 67 29.27 -16.95 -2.60
N GLU A 68 28.82 -16.17 -3.58
CA GLU A 68 28.44 -16.67 -4.89
C GLU A 68 29.72 -17.00 -5.68
N ILE A 69 29.73 -18.20 -6.27
CA ILE A 69 30.82 -18.73 -7.08
C ILE A 69 30.25 -19.52 -8.27
N GLU A 70 31.09 -19.77 -9.26
CA GLU A 70 30.78 -20.61 -10.40
C GLU A 70 31.39 -22.00 -10.22
N CYS A 71 30.64 -23.04 -10.58
CA CYS A 71 31.14 -24.41 -10.53
C CYS A 71 32.19 -24.62 -11.64
N PRO A 72 33.43 -25.04 -11.32
CA PRO A 72 34.46 -25.27 -12.33
C PRO A 72 34.17 -26.48 -13.22
N TYR A 73 33.21 -27.33 -12.84
CA TYR A 73 32.85 -28.53 -13.60
C TYR A 73 31.67 -28.29 -14.55
N CYS A 74 30.55 -27.75 -14.05
CA CYS A 74 29.32 -27.58 -14.83
C CYS A 74 28.98 -26.11 -15.16
N GLY A 75 29.73 -25.14 -14.64
CA GLY A 75 29.46 -23.71 -14.87
C GLY A 75 28.24 -23.14 -14.12
N SER A 76 27.57 -23.92 -13.27
CA SER A 76 26.43 -23.41 -12.49
C SER A 76 26.89 -22.42 -11.42
N THR A 77 26.17 -21.31 -11.27
CA THR A 77 26.46 -20.30 -10.24
C THR A 77 25.63 -20.54 -8.99
N GLY A 78 26.25 -20.44 -7.81
CA GLY A 78 25.61 -20.79 -6.54
C GLY A 78 26.38 -20.34 -5.31
N ASN A 79 25.80 -20.56 -4.12
CA ASN A 79 26.36 -20.07 -2.86
C ASN A 79 27.20 -21.13 -2.14
N VAL A 80 28.33 -20.72 -1.55
CA VAL A 80 29.15 -21.61 -0.70
C VAL A 80 28.53 -21.76 0.69
N ILE A 81 28.21 -23.00 1.07
CA ILE A 81 27.66 -23.36 2.38
C ILE A 81 28.73 -24.11 3.18
N HIS A 82 29.19 -23.52 4.29
CA HIS A 82 30.09 -24.17 5.23
C HIS A 82 29.24 -24.93 6.23
N THR A 83 29.32 -26.26 6.28
CA THR A 83 28.40 -27.09 7.09
C THR A 83 28.49 -26.75 8.58
N TRP A 84 29.69 -26.44 9.07
CA TRP A 84 29.98 -26.04 10.45
C TRP A 84 29.53 -24.63 10.84
N ARG A 85 29.17 -23.76 9.88
CA ARG A 85 28.66 -22.40 10.16
C ARG A 85 27.13 -22.33 10.26
N GLY A 86 26.46 -23.46 10.04
CA GLY A 86 25.01 -23.62 10.22
C GLY A 86 24.23 -23.43 8.92
N TYR A 87 23.56 -24.51 8.49
CA TYR A 87 22.64 -24.54 7.33
C TYR A 87 21.33 -25.27 7.68
N LYS A 88 21.01 -25.29 8.98
CA LYS A 88 19.96 -26.11 9.60
C LYS A 88 18.52 -25.74 9.26
N ASN A 89 18.32 -24.58 8.66
CA ASN A 89 17.04 -24.13 8.14
C ASN A 89 17.12 -23.90 6.61
N LEU A 90 18.15 -24.45 5.95
CA LEU A 90 18.31 -24.32 4.51
C LEU A 90 17.32 -25.27 3.84
N VAL A 91 16.25 -24.67 3.31
CA VAL A 91 15.19 -25.37 2.60
C VAL A 91 14.98 -24.68 1.27
N ASP A 92 15.13 -25.42 0.19
CA ASP A 92 14.79 -24.94 -1.14
C ASP A 92 13.41 -25.44 -1.53
N LYS A 93 12.60 -24.52 -2.06
CA LYS A 93 11.23 -24.79 -2.49
C LYS A 93 11.06 -24.27 -3.90
N VAL A 94 10.50 -25.11 -4.76
CA VAL A 94 10.19 -24.77 -6.14
C VAL A 94 8.72 -25.12 -6.41
N LEU A 95 7.99 -24.22 -7.08
CA LEU A 95 6.72 -24.54 -7.71
C LEU A 95 6.81 -24.19 -9.20
N MET A 96 6.81 -25.19 -10.06
CA MET A 96 6.90 -25.02 -11.50
C MET A 96 5.58 -25.37 -12.18
N TYR A 97 5.12 -24.52 -13.09
CA TYR A 97 4.01 -24.83 -13.98
C TYR A 97 4.53 -25.40 -15.29
N VAL A 98 4.06 -26.61 -15.63
CA VAL A 98 4.38 -27.30 -16.88
C VAL A 98 3.09 -27.55 -17.64
N TYR A 99 3.10 -27.28 -18.95
CA TYR A 99 1.96 -27.46 -19.84
C TYR A 99 2.20 -28.61 -20.79
N ASP A 100 1.13 -29.32 -21.13
CA ASP A 100 1.17 -30.45 -22.05
C ASP A 100 -0.14 -30.56 -22.84
N LYS A 101 -0.10 -31.29 -23.95
CA LYS A 101 -1.33 -31.74 -24.60
C LYS A 101 -2.03 -32.80 -23.76
N SER A 102 -3.36 -32.76 -23.74
CA SER A 102 -4.18 -33.79 -23.10
C SER A 102 -3.85 -35.18 -23.63
N ALA A 103 -3.57 -36.14 -22.74
CA ALA A 103 -3.35 -37.53 -23.11
C ALA A 103 -4.59 -38.18 -23.75
N LYS A 104 -5.78 -37.65 -23.47
CA LYS A 104 -7.08 -38.16 -23.92
C LYS A 104 -7.63 -37.47 -25.17
N SER A 105 -7.31 -36.20 -25.37
CA SER A 105 -7.94 -35.31 -26.36
C SER A 105 -6.98 -34.18 -26.81
N PRO A 106 -5.81 -34.53 -27.38
CA PRO A 106 -4.71 -33.60 -27.62
C PRO A 106 -5.01 -32.51 -28.65
N GLU A 107 -6.02 -32.69 -29.50
CA GLU A 107 -6.35 -31.77 -30.60
C GLU A 107 -7.09 -30.50 -30.16
N ASN A 108 -7.85 -30.57 -29.06
CA ASN A 108 -8.68 -29.46 -28.57
C ASN A 108 -8.46 -29.13 -27.09
N THR A 109 -7.59 -29.88 -26.41
CA THR A 109 -7.40 -29.78 -24.96
C THR A 109 -5.93 -29.69 -24.62
N ILE A 110 -5.57 -28.65 -23.87
CA ILE A 110 -4.28 -28.55 -23.21
C ILE A 110 -4.46 -28.75 -21.71
N THR A 111 -3.38 -29.11 -21.06
CA THR A 111 -3.30 -29.38 -19.64
C THR A 111 -2.17 -28.56 -19.03
N ALA A 112 -2.27 -28.32 -17.72
CA ALA A 112 -1.15 -27.85 -16.95
C ALA A 112 -1.08 -28.60 -15.62
N ARG A 113 0.12 -28.73 -15.09
CA ARG A 113 0.40 -29.26 -13.76
C ARG A 113 1.30 -28.30 -13.01
N ALA A 114 0.96 -28.03 -11.76
CA ALA A 114 1.85 -27.34 -10.84
C ALA A 114 2.64 -28.40 -10.09
N ILE A 115 3.94 -28.47 -10.32
CA ILE A 115 4.84 -29.44 -9.70
C ILE A 115 5.55 -28.74 -8.55
N TYR A 116 5.42 -29.30 -7.36
CA TYR A 116 6.04 -28.83 -6.13
C TYR A 116 7.27 -29.68 -5.83
N LEU A 117 8.37 -29.00 -5.55
CA LEU A 117 9.61 -29.61 -5.08
C LEU A 117 10.05 -28.94 -3.78
N GLU A 118 10.44 -29.74 -2.80
CA GLU A 118 10.97 -29.29 -1.52
C GLU A 118 12.21 -30.12 -1.17
N ILE A 119 13.34 -29.46 -0.91
CA ILE A 119 14.54 -30.07 -0.34
C ILE A 119 14.79 -29.46 1.03
N HIS A 120 14.85 -30.31 2.05
CA HIS A 120 15.40 -29.97 3.36
C HIS A 120 16.85 -30.41 3.40
N TRP A 121 17.79 -29.49 3.27
CA TRP A 121 19.22 -29.84 3.24
C TRP A 121 19.74 -30.32 4.60
N CYS A 122 19.04 -30.00 5.69
CA CYS A 122 19.34 -30.42 7.05
C CYS A 122 18.04 -30.39 7.86
N ASP A 123 17.71 -31.49 8.52
CA ASP A 123 16.62 -31.60 9.49
C ASP A 123 17.16 -32.07 10.85
N GLU A 124 17.13 -31.20 11.86
CA GLU A 124 17.60 -31.53 13.22
C GLU A 124 16.70 -32.55 13.93
N ASN A 125 15.48 -32.80 13.43
CA ASN A 125 14.53 -33.75 14.02
C ASN A 125 14.71 -35.17 13.48
N GLU A 126 15.57 -35.37 12.49
CA GLU A 126 15.84 -36.67 11.91
C GLU A 126 16.69 -37.54 12.87
N VAL A 127 16.29 -38.80 13.06
CA VAL A 127 16.95 -39.73 13.99
C VAL A 127 18.35 -40.06 13.45
N GLY A 128 19.37 -39.39 13.99
CA GLY A 128 20.76 -39.50 13.50
C GLY A 128 21.44 -38.16 13.24
N GLY A 129 20.72 -37.04 13.35
CA GLY A 129 21.22 -35.70 13.02
C GLY A 129 21.06 -35.38 11.52
N CYS A 130 21.55 -34.22 11.09
CA CYS A 130 21.40 -33.81 9.70
C CYS A 130 22.18 -34.72 8.74
N PRO A 131 21.55 -35.24 7.68
CA PRO A 131 22.26 -36.00 6.66
C PRO A 131 23.29 -35.11 5.94
N LEU A 132 24.32 -35.74 5.39
CA LEU A 132 25.26 -35.05 4.52
C LEU A 132 24.52 -34.56 3.26
N PRO A 133 24.84 -33.37 2.72
CA PRO A 133 24.06 -32.77 1.62
C PRO A 133 23.92 -33.65 0.36
N TRP A 134 24.89 -34.51 0.07
CA TRP A 134 24.86 -35.44 -1.07
C TRP A 134 24.02 -36.70 -0.84
N ASN A 135 23.46 -36.89 0.37
CA ASN A 135 22.55 -37.99 0.70
C ASN A 135 21.08 -37.52 0.79
N VAL A 136 20.80 -36.25 0.49
CA VAL A 136 19.46 -35.67 0.58
C VAL A 136 18.73 -35.85 -0.76
N GLU A 137 17.54 -36.44 -0.71
CA GLU A 137 16.64 -36.56 -1.88
C GLU A 137 15.50 -35.53 -1.81
N PRO A 138 15.14 -34.88 -2.92
CA PRO A 138 14.00 -33.98 -2.98
C PRO A 138 12.66 -34.69 -2.80
N TYR A 139 11.76 -34.07 -2.05
CA TYR A 139 10.34 -34.38 -2.11
C TYR A 139 9.73 -33.71 -3.34
N ILE A 140 9.22 -34.50 -4.29
CA ILE A 140 8.60 -34.02 -5.53
C ILE A 140 7.18 -34.55 -5.63
N THR A 141 6.21 -33.67 -5.87
CA THR A 141 4.81 -34.05 -6.05
C THR A 141 4.08 -33.09 -6.99
N VAL A 142 2.97 -33.52 -7.58
CA VAL A 142 2.06 -32.60 -8.26
C VAL A 142 1.15 -31.92 -7.23
N ASP A 143 1.24 -30.60 -7.13
CA ASP A 143 0.36 -29.79 -6.28
C ASP A 143 -1.05 -29.69 -6.88
N SER A 144 -1.16 -29.37 -8.16
CA SER A 144 -2.45 -29.12 -8.81
C SER A 144 -2.46 -29.50 -10.27
N TYR A 145 -3.62 -29.93 -10.76
CA TYR A 145 -3.89 -30.27 -12.15
C TYR A 145 -4.91 -29.32 -12.78
N TYR A 146 -4.71 -28.99 -14.05
CA TYR A 146 -5.57 -28.09 -14.81
C TYR A 146 -5.85 -28.68 -16.19
N VAL A 147 -7.12 -28.70 -16.58
CA VAL A 147 -7.53 -29.15 -17.93
C VAL A 147 -8.30 -28.03 -18.59
N PHE A 148 -7.88 -27.65 -19.81
CA PHE A 148 -8.45 -26.56 -20.59
C PHE A 148 -9.02 -27.10 -21.90
N VAL A 149 -10.35 -27.24 -21.96
CA VAL A 149 -11.07 -27.77 -23.13
C VAL A 149 -11.59 -26.61 -23.97
N HIS A 150 -11.08 -26.46 -25.19
CA HIS A 150 -11.43 -25.34 -26.07
C HIS A 150 -12.96 -25.24 -26.29
N ARG A 151 -13.52 -24.02 -26.16
CA ARG A 151 -14.97 -23.68 -26.20
C ARG A 151 -15.84 -24.24 -25.07
N GLU A 152 -15.32 -25.10 -24.22
CA GLU A 152 -16.09 -25.78 -23.18
C GLU A 152 -15.76 -25.28 -21.77
N GLY A 153 -14.55 -24.78 -21.57
CA GLY A 153 -14.08 -24.22 -20.31
C GLY A 153 -12.94 -25.04 -19.74
N ALA A 154 -12.76 -24.96 -18.43
CA ALA A 154 -11.63 -25.56 -17.77
C ALA A 154 -12.01 -26.05 -16.38
N VAL A 155 -11.15 -26.88 -15.80
CA VAL A 155 -11.28 -27.40 -14.44
C VAL A 155 -9.92 -27.41 -13.77
N GLN A 156 -9.93 -27.21 -12.44
CA GLN A 156 -8.76 -27.31 -11.58
C GLN A 156 -9.03 -28.38 -10.52
N VAL A 157 -8.06 -29.27 -10.33
CA VAL A 157 -7.96 -30.16 -9.17
C VAL A 157 -6.76 -29.71 -8.35
N ARG A 158 -6.94 -29.62 -7.04
CA ARG A 158 -5.93 -29.09 -6.10
C ARG A 158 -6.08 -29.77 -4.73
N PRO A 159 -5.15 -29.58 -3.78
CA PRO A 159 -5.24 -30.20 -2.47
C PRO A 159 -6.49 -29.71 -1.73
N MET A 160 -7.05 -30.58 -0.90
CA MET A 160 -8.21 -30.26 -0.07
C MET A 160 -7.95 -29.00 0.77
N HIS A 161 -9.00 -28.22 1.04
CA HIS A 161 -8.93 -26.96 1.80
C HIS A 161 -7.96 -25.90 1.26
N ASN A 162 -7.45 -26.06 0.04
CA ASN A 162 -6.48 -25.15 -0.57
C ASN A 162 -5.11 -25.14 0.13
N TRP A 163 -4.79 -26.21 0.87
CA TRP A 163 -3.54 -26.36 1.62
C TRP A 163 -2.31 -26.40 0.72
N LYS A 164 -1.15 -26.05 1.28
CA LYS A 164 0.16 -26.19 0.63
C LYS A 164 0.60 -27.65 0.67
N CYS A 165 1.34 -28.09 -0.35
CA CYS A 165 2.14 -29.29 -0.28
C CYS A 165 3.34 -29.05 0.67
N SER A 166 3.76 -30.11 1.36
CA SER A 166 5.00 -30.15 2.12
C SER A 166 5.46 -31.59 2.30
N ALA A 167 6.77 -31.81 2.35
CA ALA A 167 7.40 -33.09 2.63
C ALA A 167 6.98 -33.69 3.99
N TYR A 168 6.78 -32.84 5.02
CA TYR A 168 6.36 -33.29 6.35
C TYR A 168 4.89 -33.72 6.43
N TYR A 169 4.05 -33.11 5.60
CA TYR A 169 2.61 -33.33 5.59
C TYR A 169 2.17 -33.55 4.14
N PRO A 170 2.50 -34.70 3.54
CA PRO A 170 2.13 -35.01 2.17
C PRO A 170 0.61 -35.04 2.05
N GLN A 171 0.07 -34.08 1.29
CA GLN A 171 -1.37 -33.93 1.09
C GLN A 171 -1.81 -34.84 -0.07
N ASN A 172 -2.39 -35.98 0.25
CA ASN A 172 -2.82 -36.96 -0.76
C ASN A 172 -4.26 -36.73 -1.22
N GLU A 173 -5.08 -36.01 -0.45
CA GLU A 173 -6.48 -35.80 -0.78
C GLU A 173 -6.67 -34.57 -1.69
N MET A 174 -7.12 -34.85 -2.91
CA MET A 174 -7.36 -33.86 -3.96
C MET A 174 -8.84 -33.59 -4.12
N THR A 175 -9.20 -32.33 -4.43
CA THR A 175 -10.59 -31.93 -4.69
C THR A 175 -10.68 -31.09 -5.95
N VAL A 176 -11.81 -31.21 -6.65
CA VAL A 176 -12.18 -30.30 -7.74
C VAL A 176 -12.48 -28.91 -7.16
N SER A 177 -11.86 -27.88 -7.73
CA SER A 177 -12.03 -26.50 -7.31
C SER A 177 -13.23 -25.84 -7.97
N LYS A 178 -13.96 -24.99 -7.23
CA LYS A 178 -15.07 -24.17 -7.76
C LYS A 178 -14.61 -23.03 -8.68
N SER A 179 -13.36 -22.59 -8.52
CA SER A 179 -12.73 -21.51 -9.27
C SER A 179 -11.35 -21.93 -9.73
N ILE A 180 -10.93 -21.45 -10.89
CA ILE A 180 -9.61 -21.76 -11.46
C ILE A 180 -8.68 -20.61 -11.11
N ASN A 181 -7.64 -20.90 -10.34
CA ASN A 181 -6.60 -19.95 -9.97
C ASN A 181 -5.24 -20.62 -10.04
N ASP A 182 -4.21 -19.81 -10.25
CA ASP A 182 -2.86 -20.17 -9.88
C ASP A 182 -2.77 -20.48 -8.37
N ARG A 183 -1.68 -21.10 -7.99
CA ARG A 183 -1.35 -21.53 -6.63
C ARG A 183 -0.22 -20.68 -6.05
N PHE A 184 0.33 -19.74 -6.82
CA PHE A 184 1.37 -18.79 -6.39
C PHE A 184 0.99 -18.13 -5.08
N SER A 185 -0.21 -17.53 -5.02
CA SER A 185 -0.70 -16.80 -3.84
C SER A 185 -0.81 -17.65 -2.58
N VAL A 186 -1.00 -18.96 -2.73
CA VAL A 186 -1.03 -19.90 -1.62
C VAL A 186 0.36 -19.94 -0.99
N TYR A 187 1.40 -20.14 -1.80
CA TYR A 187 2.78 -20.28 -1.34
C TYR A 187 3.44 -18.94 -0.95
N ALA A 188 3.13 -17.84 -1.64
CA ALA A 188 3.77 -16.52 -1.47
C ALA A 188 3.48 -15.80 -0.14
N GLY A 189 2.46 -16.21 0.63
CA GLY A 189 2.17 -15.69 1.98
C GLY A 189 1.39 -14.36 2.01
N GLY A 190 0.32 -14.32 2.82
CA GLY A 190 -0.50 -13.13 3.04
C GLY A 190 -0.07 -12.31 4.27
N SER A 191 -0.06 -10.98 4.11
CA SER A 191 -0.18 -9.89 5.11
C SER A 191 0.81 -9.72 6.27
N TYR A 192 1.78 -10.60 6.54
CA TYR A 192 2.75 -10.35 7.64
C TYR A 192 4.19 -10.67 7.24
N GLY A 193 4.80 -9.83 6.41
CA GLY A 193 6.24 -9.49 6.41
C GLY A 193 7.30 -10.60 6.28
N TYR A 194 6.93 -11.87 6.21
CA TYR A 194 7.82 -13.02 6.05
C TYR A 194 7.33 -13.82 4.85
N THR A 195 7.91 -13.57 3.69
CA THR A 195 7.74 -14.41 2.50
C THR A 195 8.55 -15.70 2.70
N PRO A 196 7.92 -16.89 2.71
CA PRO A 196 8.68 -18.13 2.56
C PRO A 196 9.36 -18.08 1.19
N HIS A 197 10.69 -18.21 1.14
CA HIS A 197 11.48 -18.25 -0.10
C HIS A 197 11.08 -19.51 -0.89
N ILE A 198 10.11 -19.37 -1.78
CA ILE A 198 9.78 -20.36 -2.79
C ILE A 198 10.09 -19.73 -4.14
N ASN A 199 10.82 -20.46 -4.97
CA ASN A 199 11.04 -20.07 -6.35
C ASN A 199 9.87 -20.57 -7.19
N LEU A 200 9.32 -19.67 -7.99
CA LEU A 200 8.07 -19.90 -8.69
C LEU A 200 8.41 -19.80 -10.17
N TYR A 201 8.13 -20.85 -10.94
CA TYR A 201 8.57 -20.93 -12.33
C TYR A 201 7.41 -21.28 -13.26
N MET A 202 7.53 -20.80 -14.48
CA MET A 202 6.63 -21.08 -15.59
C MET A 202 7.49 -21.59 -16.74
N ASP A 203 7.30 -22.84 -17.13
CA ASP A 203 8.00 -23.45 -18.26
C ASP A 203 7.38 -22.92 -19.57
N ASN A 204 7.89 -21.79 -20.08
CA ASN A 204 7.37 -21.16 -21.29
C ASN A 204 7.50 -22.07 -22.52
N ASP A 205 8.58 -22.86 -22.60
CA ASP A 205 8.81 -23.79 -23.71
C ASP A 205 7.73 -24.89 -23.71
N SER A 206 7.34 -25.37 -22.53
CA SER A 206 6.21 -26.31 -22.42
C SER A 206 4.88 -25.69 -22.87
N VAL A 207 4.68 -24.39 -22.68
CA VAL A 207 3.46 -23.70 -23.16
C VAL A 207 3.43 -23.70 -24.68
N ASP A 208 4.54 -23.32 -25.33
CA ASP A 208 4.67 -23.30 -26.79
C ASP A 208 4.38 -24.69 -27.38
N ALA A 209 5.00 -25.73 -26.83
CA ALA A 209 4.79 -27.11 -27.25
C ALA A 209 3.34 -27.59 -27.01
N ALA A 210 2.72 -27.21 -25.89
CA ALA A 210 1.37 -27.61 -25.56
C ALA A 210 0.32 -26.98 -26.48
N VAL A 211 0.48 -25.69 -26.84
CA VAL A 211 -0.49 -25.02 -27.70
C VAL A 211 -0.34 -25.37 -29.17
N GLU A 212 0.83 -25.81 -29.61
CA GLU A 212 1.10 -26.15 -31.01
C GLU A 212 0.07 -27.15 -31.57
N GLY A 213 -0.55 -26.83 -32.70
CA GLY A 213 -1.57 -27.71 -33.32
C GLY A 213 -2.91 -27.77 -32.57
N THR A 214 -3.09 -26.99 -31.50
CA THR A 214 -4.39 -26.82 -30.81
C THR A 214 -4.99 -25.46 -31.15
N PRO A 215 -6.30 -25.23 -31.01
CA PRO A 215 -6.90 -23.90 -31.21
C PRO A 215 -6.37 -22.79 -30.29
N PHE A 216 -5.60 -23.11 -29.23
CA PHE A 216 -5.03 -22.11 -28.34
C PHE A 216 -3.85 -21.34 -28.98
N HIS A 217 -3.16 -21.89 -29.99
CA HIS A 217 -2.05 -21.19 -30.66
C HIS A 217 -2.49 -19.85 -31.26
N TYR A 218 -3.70 -19.77 -31.84
CA TYR A 218 -4.22 -18.56 -32.48
C TYR A 218 -4.25 -17.32 -31.58
N MET A 219 -4.37 -17.51 -30.26
CA MET A 219 -4.25 -16.40 -29.32
C MET A 219 -2.86 -16.29 -28.71
N TRP A 220 -2.15 -17.41 -28.54
CA TRP A 220 -0.87 -17.47 -27.85
C TRP A 220 0.25 -16.83 -28.69
N ASP A 221 0.31 -17.11 -29.98
CA ASP A 221 1.31 -16.57 -30.92
C ASP A 221 1.30 -15.03 -30.96
N GLU A 222 0.17 -14.42 -30.62
CA GLU A 222 -0.02 -12.97 -30.58
C GLU A 222 0.44 -12.33 -29.26
N ILE A 223 0.54 -13.10 -28.18
CA ILE A 223 0.72 -12.58 -26.82
C ILE A 223 1.91 -13.16 -26.06
N CYS A 224 2.49 -14.29 -26.50
CA CYS A 224 3.57 -14.99 -25.80
C CYS A 224 4.69 -14.03 -25.39
N GLY A 225 5.28 -13.27 -26.33
CA GLY A 225 6.32 -12.28 -26.01
C GLY A 225 5.85 -11.14 -25.09
N CYS A 226 4.60 -10.68 -25.22
CA CYS A 226 4.06 -9.59 -24.40
C CYS A 226 3.84 -10.00 -22.93
N PHE A 227 3.60 -11.28 -22.67
CA PHE A 227 3.33 -11.82 -21.34
C PHE A 227 4.62 -12.22 -20.62
N THR A 228 5.59 -12.81 -21.34
CA THR A 228 6.91 -13.16 -20.81
C THR A 228 7.66 -11.94 -20.26
N ASP A 229 7.66 -10.81 -21.00
CA ASP A 229 8.32 -9.56 -20.60
C ASP A 229 7.75 -8.93 -19.31
N ARG A 230 6.54 -9.32 -18.89
CA ARG A 230 5.85 -8.71 -17.75
C ARG A 230 6.08 -9.42 -16.44
N GLY A 231 6.74 -10.59 -16.48
CA GLY A 231 7.09 -11.39 -15.31
C GLY A 231 5.88 -11.72 -14.46
N ASN A 232 5.17 -12.81 -14.77
CA ASN A 232 4.13 -13.26 -13.85
C ASN A 232 3.83 -14.76 -13.82
N MET A 233 3.96 -15.31 -12.63
CA MET A 233 3.83 -16.72 -12.30
C MET A 233 2.37 -17.00 -11.90
N GLY A 234 1.42 -16.83 -12.84
CA GLY A 234 0.01 -17.15 -12.56
C GLY A 234 -1.01 -16.72 -13.61
N ALA A 235 -0.73 -15.64 -14.36
CA ALA A 235 -1.60 -15.14 -15.44
C ALA A 235 -2.05 -16.23 -16.40
N TYR A 236 -1.16 -17.18 -16.74
CA TYR A 236 -1.37 -18.12 -17.83
C TYR A 236 -2.49 -19.10 -17.53
N ILE A 237 -2.59 -19.56 -16.28
CA ILE A 237 -3.67 -20.46 -15.85
C ILE A 237 -5.03 -19.81 -16.05
N ARG A 238 -5.18 -18.55 -15.64
CA ARG A 238 -6.45 -17.81 -15.83
C ARG A 238 -6.66 -17.44 -17.28
N LEU A 239 -5.60 -17.11 -18.02
CA LEU A 239 -5.64 -16.81 -19.45
C LEU A 239 -6.19 -18.00 -20.24
N PHE A 240 -5.61 -19.19 -20.09
CA PHE A 240 -6.05 -20.40 -20.77
C PHE A 240 -7.44 -20.85 -20.30
N ALA A 241 -7.79 -20.67 -19.02
CA ALA A 241 -9.15 -20.88 -18.55
C ALA A 241 -10.17 -19.94 -19.24
N MET A 242 -9.81 -18.66 -19.39
CA MET A 242 -10.63 -17.68 -20.11
C MET A 242 -10.72 -18.02 -21.59
N ALA A 243 -9.62 -18.42 -22.21
CA ALA A 243 -9.56 -18.83 -23.61
C ALA A 243 -10.40 -20.06 -23.90
N ALA A 244 -10.34 -21.06 -23.02
CA ALA A 244 -11.13 -22.27 -23.13
C ALA A 244 -12.63 -21.95 -23.04
N LYS A 245 -13.01 -21.00 -22.18
CA LYS A 245 -14.42 -20.62 -21.96
C LYS A 245 -14.95 -19.62 -22.99
N TYR A 246 -14.12 -18.67 -23.44
CA TYR A 246 -14.48 -17.53 -24.28
C TYR A 246 -13.47 -17.30 -25.42
N PRO A 247 -13.22 -18.29 -26.28
CA PRO A 247 -12.10 -18.26 -27.22
C PRO A 247 -12.16 -17.09 -28.19
N PHE A 248 -13.34 -16.81 -28.76
CA PHE A 248 -13.52 -15.66 -29.66
C PHE A 248 -13.13 -14.33 -28.99
N ALA A 249 -13.52 -14.14 -27.74
CA ALA A 249 -13.25 -12.89 -27.02
C ALA A 249 -11.75 -12.73 -26.74
N VAL A 250 -11.11 -13.79 -26.22
CA VAL A 250 -9.69 -13.78 -25.90
C VAL A 250 -8.83 -13.63 -27.16
N GLU A 251 -9.12 -14.40 -28.21
CA GLU A 251 -8.43 -14.29 -29.50
C GLU A 251 -8.60 -12.90 -30.13
N THR A 252 -9.80 -12.32 -30.07
CA THR A 252 -10.04 -10.96 -30.56
C THR A 252 -9.20 -9.93 -29.80
N LEU A 253 -9.13 -10.03 -28.47
CA LEU A 253 -8.31 -9.12 -27.66
C LEU A 253 -6.81 -9.31 -27.93
N ALA A 254 -6.37 -10.56 -28.16
CA ALA A 254 -5.00 -10.87 -28.54
C ALA A 254 -4.62 -10.22 -29.89
N LYS A 255 -5.50 -10.31 -30.90
CA LYS A 255 -5.22 -9.86 -32.29
C LYS A 255 -5.45 -8.37 -32.56
N LEU A 256 -6.15 -7.64 -31.68
CA LEU A 256 -6.50 -6.23 -31.92
C LEU A 256 -5.34 -5.25 -31.73
N GLY A 257 -4.34 -5.60 -30.91
CA GLY A 257 -3.14 -4.80 -30.69
C GLY A 257 -2.72 -4.71 -29.22
N SER A 258 -1.61 -4.01 -28.96
CA SER A 258 -1.00 -3.93 -27.63
C SER A 258 -1.97 -3.47 -26.51
N PRO A 259 -2.85 -2.46 -26.69
CA PRO A 259 -3.76 -2.03 -25.64
C PRO A 259 -4.70 -3.15 -25.17
N THR A 260 -5.22 -3.98 -26.08
CA THR A 260 -6.12 -5.08 -25.71
C THR A 260 -5.38 -6.28 -25.14
N ARG A 261 -4.13 -6.53 -25.55
CA ARG A 261 -3.23 -7.52 -24.93
C ARG A 261 -2.90 -7.15 -23.48
N ASP A 262 -2.58 -5.88 -23.25
CA ASP A 262 -2.38 -5.32 -21.91
C ASP A 262 -3.61 -5.48 -21.04
N TRP A 263 -4.77 -5.19 -21.59
CA TRP A 263 -6.02 -5.34 -20.86
C TRP A 263 -6.29 -6.81 -20.54
N LEU A 264 -6.03 -7.73 -21.47
CA LEU A 264 -6.14 -9.17 -21.24
C LEU A 264 -5.24 -9.63 -20.08
N TYR A 265 -3.98 -9.20 -20.05
CA TYR A 265 -3.05 -9.47 -18.95
C TYR A 265 -3.60 -8.97 -17.60
N GLN A 266 -4.19 -7.77 -17.56
CA GLN A 266 -4.76 -7.23 -16.32
C GLN A 266 -5.98 -7.98 -15.83
N LEU A 267 -6.80 -8.48 -16.76
CA LEU A 267 -7.96 -9.30 -16.43
C LEU A 267 -7.54 -10.65 -15.84
N THR A 268 -6.43 -11.22 -16.33
CA THR A 268 -5.90 -12.50 -15.82
C THR A 268 -5.17 -12.33 -14.49
N GLU A 269 -4.40 -11.26 -14.32
CA GLU A 269 -3.65 -10.99 -13.08
C GLU A 269 -4.53 -10.57 -11.89
N GLY A 270 -5.36 -9.54 -12.09
CA GLY A 270 -6.10 -8.93 -10.98
C GLY A 270 -7.35 -9.69 -10.56
N GLY A 271 -7.73 -10.76 -11.29
CA GLY A 271 -9.04 -11.42 -11.14
C GLY A 271 -10.25 -10.48 -11.34
N ARG A 272 -10.01 -9.25 -11.80
CA ARG A 272 -11.03 -8.24 -11.99
C ARG A 272 -11.78 -8.56 -13.27
N THR A 273 -13.09 -8.74 -13.16
CA THR A 273 -13.92 -8.81 -14.37
C THR A 273 -13.86 -7.46 -15.10
N ALA A 274 -13.95 -7.48 -16.42
CA ALA A 274 -14.05 -6.29 -17.27
C ALA A 274 -15.38 -5.54 -17.06
N GLY A 275 -15.72 -5.16 -15.81
CA GLY A 275 -16.88 -4.40 -15.30
C GLY A 275 -18.10 -4.28 -16.21
N GLY A 276 -18.58 -5.39 -16.78
CA GLY A 276 -19.67 -5.38 -17.77
C GLY A 276 -19.34 -4.73 -19.13
N VAL A 277 -18.13 -4.22 -19.37
CA VAL A 277 -17.67 -3.61 -20.64
C VAL A 277 -17.66 -4.65 -21.77
N LEU A 278 -17.15 -5.85 -21.50
CA LEU A 278 -17.09 -6.93 -22.49
C LEU A 278 -18.27 -7.89 -22.33
N ASN A 279 -18.93 -8.19 -23.44
CA ASN A 279 -19.80 -9.36 -23.52
C ASN A 279 -18.98 -10.57 -23.95
N TRP A 280 -18.47 -11.32 -22.97
CA TRP A 280 -17.63 -12.51 -23.18
C TRP A 280 -18.26 -13.62 -24.03
N ARG A 281 -19.59 -13.66 -24.15
CA ARG A 281 -20.31 -14.62 -24.99
C ARG A 281 -20.56 -14.11 -26.41
N GLY A 282 -20.12 -12.89 -26.73
CA GLY A 282 -20.22 -12.32 -28.06
C GLY A 282 -19.36 -13.10 -29.05
N LYS A 283 -19.96 -13.52 -30.18
CA LYS A 283 -19.29 -14.26 -31.27
C LYS A 283 -18.88 -13.37 -32.45
N THR A 284 -18.99 -12.06 -32.29
CA THR A 284 -18.56 -11.05 -33.28
C THR A 284 -17.99 -9.85 -32.56
N ILE A 285 -17.13 -9.06 -33.20
CA ILE A 285 -16.56 -7.83 -32.64
C ILE A 285 -17.67 -6.90 -32.11
N LYS A 286 -18.74 -6.72 -32.90
CA LYS A 286 -19.92 -5.94 -32.50
C LYS A 286 -20.58 -6.48 -31.23
N LYS A 287 -20.76 -7.80 -31.14
CA LYS A 287 -21.40 -8.41 -29.96
C LYS A 287 -20.49 -8.36 -28.73
N LEU A 288 -19.17 -8.52 -28.90
CA LEU A 288 -18.17 -8.49 -27.84
C LEU A 288 -18.06 -7.10 -27.19
N PHE A 289 -17.85 -6.07 -28.01
CA PHE A 289 -17.70 -4.68 -27.55
C PHE A 289 -19.03 -3.92 -27.49
N LYS A 290 -20.15 -4.59 -27.78
CA LYS A 290 -21.53 -4.08 -27.84
C LYS A 290 -21.80 -3.03 -28.93
N HIS A 291 -20.75 -2.56 -29.62
CA HIS A 291 -20.80 -1.55 -30.69
C HIS A 291 -19.79 -1.88 -31.79
N ASN A 292 -19.93 -1.23 -32.95
CA ASN A 292 -19.00 -1.39 -34.07
C ASN A 292 -17.77 -0.50 -33.91
N LEU A 293 -16.58 -1.11 -33.95
CA LEU A 293 -15.31 -0.38 -34.07
C LEU A 293 -15.16 0.21 -35.48
N SER A 294 -14.86 1.51 -35.56
CA SER A 294 -14.54 2.20 -36.81
C SER A 294 -13.20 1.73 -37.40
N LYS A 295 -12.93 2.07 -38.68
CA LYS A 295 -11.61 1.78 -39.30
C LYS A 295 -10.48 2.50 -38.56
N GLU A 296 -10.72 3.73 -38.12
CA GLU A 296 -9.76 4.54 -37.35
C GLU A 296 -9.48 3.93 -35.99
N GLU A 297 -10.51 3.49 -35.25
CA GLU A 297 -10.35 2.87 -33.94
C GLU A 297 -9.58 1.55 -34.04
N LYS A 298 -9.85 0.73 -35.07
CA LYS A 298 -9.07 -0.49 -35.35
C LYS A 298 -7.62 -0.18 -35.70
N LYS A 299 -7.37 0.85 -36.51
CA LYS A 299 -6.00 1.27 -36.86
C LYS A 299 -5.25 1.73 -35.61
N TRP A 300 -5.90 2.55 -34.79
CA TRP A 300 -5.34 3.06 -33.55
C TRP A 300 -5.02 1.93 -32.56
N LEU A 301 -5.92 0.97 -32.33
CA LEU A 301 -5.65 -0.17 -31.45
C LEU A 301 -4.41 -0.97 -31.88
N ARG A 302 -4.18 -1.11 -33.20
CA ARG A 302 -3.01 -1.82 -33.73
C ARG A 302 -1.71 -1.03 -33.62
N SER A 303 -1.75 0.28 -33.82
CA SER A 303 -0.55 1.12 -33.84
C SER A 303 -0.18 1.71 -32.47
N ARG A 304 -1.14 1.78 -31.55
CA ARG A 304 -0.92 2.34 -30.22
C ARG A 304 -0.16 1.33 -29.36
N GLY A 305 0.91 1.80 -28.72
CA GLY A 305 1.62 0.99 -27.72
C GLY A 305 0.78 0.67 -26.48
N ALA A 306 1.37 -0.10 -25.57
CA ALA A 306 0.77 -0.52 -24.31
C ALA A 306 0.15 0.63 -23.50
N ILE A 307 -1.08 0.43 -23.02
CA ILE A 307 -1.77 1.37 -22.12
C ILE A 307 -2.08 0.60 -20.82
N ARG A 308 -1.29 0.83 -19.78
CA ARG A 308 -1.44 0.12 -18.51
C ARG A 308 -2.58 0.73 -17.68
N GLY A 309 -3.60 -0.08 -17.36
CA GLY A 309 -4.56 0.20 -16.29
C GLY A 309 -5.76 1.06 -16.72
N TYR A 310 -5.78 1.52 -17.97
CA TYR A 310 -6.73 2.52 -18.44
C TYR A 310 -7.59 2.06 -19.63
N VAL A 311 -7.23 0.97 -20.31
CA VAL A 311 -7.93 0.50 -21.52
C VAL A 311 -9.40 0.18 -21.25
N GLY A 312 -9.71 -0.45 -20.11
CA GLY A 312 -11.10 -0.69 -19.71
C GLY A 312 -11.93 0.59 -19.63
N ASN A 313 -11.35 1.69 -19.12
CA ASN A 313 -12.01 2.99 -19.04
C ASN A 313 -12.21 3.63 -20.42
N ILE A 314 -11.26 3.44 -21.34
CA ILE A 314 -11.41 3.89 -22.74
C ILE A 314 -12.62 3.19 -23.38
N PHE A 315 -12.69 1.86 -23.29
CA PHE A 315 -13.82 1.11 -23.84
C PHE A 315 -15.14 1.45 -23.16
N ALA A 316 -15.17 1.61 -21.83
CA ALA A 316 -16.38 1.99 -21.10
C ALA A 316 -16.90 3.37 -21.54
N THR A 317 -16.00 4.37 -21.59
CA THR A 317 -16.34 5.74 -22.02
C THR A 317 -16.79 5.76 -23.48
N TRP A 318 -16.12 5.00 -24.33
CA TRP A 318 -16.49 4.84 -25.74
C TRP A 318 -17.89 4.23 -25.89
N GLN A 319 -18.19 3.12 -25.21
CA GLN A 319 -19.53 2.50 -25.26
C GLN A 319 -20.61 3.45 -24.75
N TRP A 320 -20.32 4.19 -23.67
CA TRP A 320 -21.24 5.19 -23.13
C TRP A 320 -21.56 6.29 -24.15
N LEU A 321 -20.57 6.82 -24.87
CA LEU A 321 -20.78 7.78 -25.96
C LEU A 321 -21.66 7.20 -27.08
N ARG A 322 -21.38 5.96 -27.50
CA ARG A 322 -22.16 5.28 -28.55
C ARG A 322 -23.61 5.01 -28.14
N ASN A 323 -23.86 4.71 -26.87
CA ASN A 323 -25.22 4.57 -26.33
C ASN A 323 -26.04 5.88 -26.41
N GLN A 324 -25.37 7.04 -26.44
CA GLN A 324 -26.00 8.34 -26.64
C GLN A 324 -26.08 8.77 -28.11
N GLY A 325 -25.70 7.90 -29.05
CA GLY A 325 -25.63 8.23 -30.47
C GLY A 325 -24.46 9.14 -30.86
N ILE A 326 -23.53 9.42 -29.95
CA ILE A 326 -22.34 10.23 -30.25
C ILE A 326 -21.31 9.32 -30.88
N THR A 327 -21.00 9.53 -32.17
CA THR A 327 -19.99 8.76 -32.94
C THR A 327 -18.72 9.55 -33.26
N SER A 328 -18.80 10.88 -33.18
CA SER A 328 -17.74 11.83 -33.55
C SER A 328 -16.55 11.90 -32.60
N ILE A 329 -16.70 11.42 -31.36
CA ILE A 329 -15.60 11.28 -30.38
C ILE A 329 -15.15 9.82 -30.43
N THR A 330 -13.88 9.59 -30.76
CA THR A 330 -13.29 8.27 -31.00
C THR A 330 -12.42 7.81 -29.84
N MET A 331 -12.00 6.53 -29.81
CA MET A 331 -11.04 6.04 -28.81
C MET A 331 -9.71 6.83 -28.77
N PRO A 332 -9.10 7.23 -29.92
CA PRO A 332 -7.99 8.16 -29.94
C PRO A 332 -8.23 9.45 -29.17
N ASP A 333 -9.42 10.06 -29.28
CA ASP A 333 -9.76 11.28 -28.55
C ASP A 333 -9.86 11.02 -27.05
N ILE A 334 -10.47 9.89 -26.68
CA ILE A 334 -10.63 9.45 -25.28
C ILE A 334 -9.25 9.24 -24.62
N ASP A 335 -8.32 8.58 -25.31
CA ASP A 335 -6.93 8.43 -24.86
C ASP A 335 -6.21 9.78 -24.80
N ARG A 336 -6.27 10.56 -25.88
CA ARG A 336 -5.54 11.84 -26.04
C ARG A 336 -5.92 12.88 -24.99
N TYR A 337 -7.20 12.97 -24.64
CA TYR A 337 -7.72 13.96 -23.69
C TYR A 337 -8.06 13.35 -22.31
N GLN A 338 -7.70 12.09 -22.08
CA GLN A 338 -7.96 11.33 -20.85
C GLN A 338 -9.43 11.40 -20.42
N LEU A 339 -10.34 11.21 -21.38
CA LEU A 339 -11.77 11.33 -21.14
C LEU A 339 -12.28 10.12 -20.35
N THR A 340 -13.01 10.38 -19.28
CA THR A 340 -13.77 9.37 -18.55
C THR A 340 -15.26 9.69 -18.60
N GLN A 341 -16.11 8.67 -18.49
CA GLN A 341 -17.55 8.86 -18.33
C GLN A 341 -17.90 9.86 -17.21
N ALA A 342 -17.19 9.79 -16.08
CA ALA A 342 -17.43 10.67 -14.93
C ALA A 342 -17.15 12.14 -15.25
N GLN A 343 -16.03 12.45 -15.91
CA GLN A 343 -15.71 13.82 -16.33
C GLN A 343 -16.69 14.32 -17.38
N MET A 344 -17.03 13.47 -18.36
CA MET A 344 -17.95 13.84 -19.44
C MET A 344 -19.34 14.18 -18.91
N LEU A 345 -19.85 13.45 -17.91
CA LEU A 345 -21.12 13.75 -17.24
C LEU A 345 -21.11 15.11 -16.53
N LYS A 346 -19.98 15.52 -15.93
CA LYS A 346 -19.86 16.84 -15.27
C LYS A 346 -20.00 18.01 -16.25
N VAL A 347 -19.66 17.81 -17.52
CA VAL A 347 -19.63 18.88 -18.53
C VAL A 347 -20.74 18.78 -19.57
N GLN A 348 -21.40 17.63 -19.74
CA GLN A 348 -22.41 17.41 -20.77
C GLN A 348 -23.60 18.37 -20.69
N GLY A 349 -24.02 18.76 -19.47
CA GLY A 349 -25.07 19.75 -19.25
C GLY A 349 -24.62 21.21 -19.38
N ILE A 350 -23.32 21.45 -19.56
CA ILE A 350 -22.70 22.77 -19.61
C ILE A 350 -22.29 23.11 -21.05
N ILE A 351 -21.62 22.17 -21.72
CA ILE A 351 -21.08 22.34 -23.07
C ILE A 351 -21.38 21.10 -23.92
N ASN A 352 -21.68 21.32 -25.20
CA ASN A 352 -21.74 20.23 -26.18
C ASN A 352 -20.37 19.52 -26.26
N LEU A 353 -20.36 18.21 -26.07
CA LEU A 353 -19.14 17.42 -25.97
C LEU A 353 -18.24 17.53 -27.22
N ASN A 354 -18.80 17.57 -28.43
CA ASN A 354 -18.01 17.76 -29.65
C ASN A 354 -17.34 19.14 -29.70
N ARG A 355 -18.05 20.17 -29.24
CA ARG A 355 -17.50 21.52 -29.14
C ARG A 355 -16.37 21.58 -28.11
N LEU A 356 -16.50 20.85 -26.99
CA LEU A 356 -15.45 20.74 -25.98
C LEU A 356 -14.20 20.05 -26.54
N ILE A 357 -14.33 18.89 -27.20
CA ILE A 357 -13.16 18.18 -27.76
C ILE A 357 -12.41 19.04 -28.78
N LYS A 358 -13.14 19.71 -29.70
CA LYS A 358 -12.52 20.66 -30.65
C LYS A 358 -11.80 21.82 -29.95
N TYR A 359 -12.33 22.27 -28.81
CA TYR A 359 -11.71 23.31 -28.02
C TYR A 359 -10.44 22.81 -27.33
N LEU A 360 -10.49 21.67 -26.65
CA LEU A 360 -9.32 21.05 -25.99
C LEU A 360 -8.19 20.77 -26.99
N GLY A 361 -8.52 20.36 -28.23
CA GLY A 361 -7.54 20.24 -29.31
C GLY A 361 -6.77 21.53 -29.58
N ARG A 362 -7.48 22.64 -29.79
CA ARG A 362 -6.86 23.96 -29.98
C ARG A 362 -6.11 24.48 -28.76
N GLN A 363 -6.49 24.06 -27.54
CA GLN A 363 -5.77 24.45 -26.32
C GLN A 363 -4.45 23.72 -26.16
N ARG A 364 -4.39 22.43 -26.52
CA ARG A 364 -3.12 21.66 -26.50
C ARG A 364 -2.09 22.21 -27.49
N GLU A 365 -2.51 22.61 -28.68
CA GLU A 365 -1.60 23.25 -29.66
C GLU A 365 -0.94 24.54 -29.13
N LYS A 366 -1.61 25.24 -28.21
CA LYS A 366 -1.09 26.46 -27.57
C LYS A 366 -0.25 26.20 -26.32
N SER A 367 -0.29 24.98 -25.78
CA SER A 367 0.38 24.60 -24.54
C SER A 367 1.33 23.43 -24.79
N PRO A 368 2.44 23.63 -25.53
CA PRO A 368 3.33 22.53 -25.91
C PRO A 368 4.01 21.85 -24.70
N HIS A 369 4.21 22.59 -23.61
CA HIS A 369 4.93 22.11 -22.41
C HIS A 369 4.01 21.56 -21.31
N ARG A 370 2.68 21.71 -21.43
CA ARG A 370 1.72 21.22 -20.42
C ARG A 370 0.55 20.53 -21.09
N THR A 371 0.24 19.33 -20.61
CA THR A 371 -0.89 18.56 -21.13
C THR A 371 -2.20 19.18 -20.65
N VAL A 372 -2.94 19.77 -21.59
CA VAL A 372 -4.34 20.17 -21.37
C VAL A 372 -5.23 18.94 -21.49
N THR A 373 -6.03 18.66 -20.46
CA THR A 373 -7.02 17.56 -20.41
C THR A 373 -8.43 18.13 -20.16
N ILE A 374 -9.42 17.24 -20.10
CA ILE A 374 -10.77 17.62 -19.65
C ILE A 374 -10.79 18.13 -18.20
N ASP A 375 -9.91 17.62 -17.33
CA ASP A 375 -9.82 18.07 -15.93
C ASP A 375 -9.40 19.53 -15.85
N THR A 376 -8.44 19.97 -16.68
CA THR A 376 -8.07 21.40 -16.77
C THR A 376 -9.28 22.30 -17.01
N TYR A 377 -10.23 21.85 -17.85
CA TYR A 377 -11.46 22.61 -18.10
C TYR A 377 -12.46 22.52 -16.94
N ILE A 378 -12.58 21.36 -16.31
CA ILE A 378 -13.46 21.16 -15.15
C ILE A 378 -12.98 22.00 -13.96
N ASP A 379 -11.68 22.00 -13.69
CA ASP A 379 -11.05 22.77 -12.61
C ASP A 379 -11.21 24.27 -12.90
N TYR A 380 -10.99 24.70 -14.15
CA TYR A 380 -11.26 26.07 -14.55
C TYR A 380 -12.73 26.48 -14.33
N LEU A 381 -13.70 25.64 -14.69
CA LEU A 381 -15.12 25.90 -14.43
C LEU A 381 -15.43 25.93 -12.92
N HIS A 382 -14.70 25.17 -12.11
CA HIS A 382 -14.82 25.22 -10.66
C HIS A 382 -14.29 26.55 -10.11
N ASP A 383 -13.09 26.96 -10.54
CA ASP A 383 -12.47 28.21 -10.15
C ASP A 383 -13.33 29.43 -10.53
N CYS A 384 -13.90 29.44 -11.73
CA CYS A 384 -14.86 30.46 -12.15
C CYS A 384 -16.06 30.55 -11.20
N ARG A 385 -16.61 29.42 -10.74
CA ARG A 385 -17.73 29.44 -9.77
C ARG A 385 -17.29 29.96 -8.41
N THR A 386 -16.10 29.58 -7.96
CA THR A 386 -15.53 30.02 -6.68
C THR A 386 -15.30 31.53 -6.66
N LEU A 387 -14.84 32.10 -7.78
CA LEU A 387 -14.61 33.54 -7.94
C LEU A 387 -15.85 34.33 -8.39
N GLY A 388 -16.98 33.67 -8.68
CA GLY A 388 -18.18 34.33 -9.18
C GLY A 388 -18.06 34.89 -10.60
N VAL A 389 -17.18 34.33 -11.43
CA VAL A 389 -16.97 34.72 -12.82
C VAL A 389 -18.20 34.36 -13.66
N ASP A 390 -18.69 35.35 -14.42
CA ASP A 390 -19.84 35.18 -15.30
C ASP A 390 -19.49 34.31 -16.52
N LEU A 391 -19.99 33.07 -16.50
CA LEU A 391 -19.82 32.07 -17.55
C LEU A 391 -20.79 32.24 -18.74
N THR A 392 -21.69 33.23 -18.73
CA THR A 392 -22.51 33.57 -19.90
C THR A 392 -21.68 34.25 -21.00
N GLN A 393 -20.59 34.91 -20.60
CA GLN A 393 -19.64 35.53 -21.52
C GLN A 393 -18.76 34.48 -22.19
N LYS A 394 -18.73 34.48 -23.53
CA LYS A 394 -17.97 33.50 -24.32
C LYS A 394 -16.48 33.48 -23.99
N SER A 395 -15.88 34.62 -23.68
CA SER A 395 -14.46 34.76 -23.30
C SER A 395 -14.14 34.05 -21.99
N ASN A 396 -15.08 34.04 -21.04
CA ASN A 396 -14.93 33.34 -19.75
C ASN A 396 -15.35 31.88 -19.88
N PHE A 397 -16.36 31.58 -20.70
CA PHE A 397 -16.81 30.20 -20.90
C PHE A 397 -15.78 29.33 -21.62
N MET A 398 -15.05 29.92 -22.57
CA MET A 398 -14.02 29.27 -23.38
C MET A 398 -12.86 30.22 -23.60
N PRO A 399 -11.99 30.42 -22.58
CA PRO A 399 -10.86 31.33 -22.67
C PRO A 399 -9.94 31.01 -23.84
N ARG A 400 -9.27 32.05 -24.37
CA ARG A 400 -8.34 31.89 -25.49
C ARG A 400 -7.18 30.97 -25.13
N ASN A 401 -6.69 31.06 -23.88
CA ASN A 401 -5.69 30.20 -23.27
C ASN A 401 -6.26 29.62 -21.96
N LEU A 402 -6.66 28.35 -21.99
CA LEU A 402 -7.31 27.68 -20.86
C LEU A 402 -6.37 27.50 -19.68
N MET A 403 -5.11 27.08 -19.94
CA MET A 403 -4.15 26.77 -18.89
C MET A 403 -3.78 28.04 -18.10
N GLU A 404 -3.55 29.14 -18.81
CA GLU A 404 -3.25 30.43 -18.18
C GLU A 404 -4.44 30.97 -17.38
N ALA A 405 -5.66 30.86 -17.91
CA ALA A 405 -6.86 31.30 -17.20
C ALA A 405 -7.10 30.47 -15.93
N HIS A 406 -6.92 29.15 -16.01
CA HIS A 406 -6.92 28.25 -14.86
C HIS A 406 -5.86 28.65 -13.82
N ASP A 407 -4.59 28.73 -14.21
CA ASP A 407 -3.49 29.03 -13.28
C ASP A 407 -3.67 30.39 -12.58
N ASN A 408 -4.19 31.39 -13.29
CA ASN A 408 -4.45 32.72 -12.73
C ASN A 408 -5.56 32.66 -11.66
N TYR A 409 -6.68 31.99 -11.95
CA TYR A 409 -7.78 31.88 -10.99
C TYR A 409 -7.45 30.97 -9.81
N THR A 410 -6.76 29.86 -10.03
CA THR A 410 -6.25 29.02 -8.94
C THR A 410 -5.35 29.84 -8.00
N ARG A 411 -4.45 30.67 -8.55
CA ARG A 411 -3.57 31.53 -7.76
C ARG A 411 -4.36 32.56 -6.95
N GLU A 412 -5.37 33.18 -7.55
CA GLU A 412 -6.24 34.14 -6.87
C GLU A 412 -7.02 33.50 -5.72
N ILE A 413 -7.57 32.29 -5.93
CA ILE A 413 -8.24 31.52 -4.88
C ILE A 413 -7.29 31.22 -3.73
N LEU A 414 -6.06 30.76 -4.02
CA LEU A 414 -5.05 30.48 -2.99
C LEU A 414 -4.69 31.73 -2.17
N GLN A 415 -4.57 32.89 -2.82
CA GLN A 415 -4.32 34.16 -2.13
C GLN A 415 -5.49 34.57 -1.22
N ILE A 416 -6.73 34.42 -1.69
CA ILE A 416 -7.93 34.69 -0.87
C ILE A 416 -7.97 33.76 0.34
N GLU A 417 -7.67 32.47 0.16
CA GLU A 417 -7.62 31.51 1.27
C GLU A 417 -6.53 31.84 2.28
N GLU A 418 -5.35 32.25 1.82
CA GLU A 418 -4.25 32.67 2.69
C GLU A 418 -4.63 33.88 3.54
N LEU A 419 -5.20 34.93 2.92
CA LEU A 419 -5.70 36.11 3.63
C LEU A 419 -6.78 35.76 4.67
N ARG A 420 -7.69 34.83 4.33
CA ARG A 420 -8.70 34.34 5.28
C ARG A 420 -8.06 33.64 6.48
N ARG A 421 -7.07 32.77 6.25
CA ARG A 421 -6.34 32.07 7.33
C ARG A 421 -5.56 33.05 8.21
N GLU A 422 -4.96 34.08 7.63
CA GLU A 422 -4.27 35.13 8.38
C GLU A 422 -5.24 35.93 9.26
N GLU A 423 -6.40 36.32 8.73
CA GLU A 423 -7.41 37.04 9.49
C GLU A 423 -7.98 36.18 10.61
N GLU A 424 -8.24 34.88 10.38
CA GLU A 424 -8.65 33.95 11.43
C GLU A 424 -7.62 33.84 12.56
N ARG A 425 -6.32 33.73 12.21
CA ARG A 425 -5.21 33.74 13.20
C ARG A 425 -5.17 35.05 13.98
N ARG A 426 -5.35 36.19 13.30
CA ARG A 426 -5.39 37.53 13.92
C ARG A 426 -6.55 37.65 14.89
N GLN A 427 -7.75 37.24 14.48
CA GLN A 427 -8.95 37.26 15.32
C GLN A 427 -8.79 36.33 16.53
N GLN A 428 -8.22 35.14 16.34
CA GLN A 428 -7.94 34.21 17.44
C GLN A 428 -6.95 34.81 18.44
N SER A 429 -5.88 35.46 17.96
CA SER A 429 -4.90 36.16 18.80
C SER A 429 -5.55 37.30 19.59
N LEU A 430 -6.39 38.11 18.95
CA LEU A 430 -7.14 39.19 19.61
C LEU A 430 -8.09 38.66 20.68
N ARG A 431 -8.82 37.57 20.41
CA ARG A 431 -9.70 36.90 21.39
C ARG A 431 -8.91 36.42 22.61
N LYS A 432 -7.77 35.76 22.41
CA LYS A 432 -6.88 35.32 23.50
C LYS A 432 -6.37 36.51 24.34
N LYS A 433 -5.95 37.60 23.70
CA LYS A 433 -5.52 38.84 24.39
C LYS A 433 -6.64 39.47 25.21
N ARG A 434 -7.86 39.56 24.67
CA ARG A 434 -9.04 40.08 25.39
C ARG A 434 -9.37 39.24 26.62
N ALA A 435 -9.43 37.91 26.47
CA ALA A 435 -9.70 36.98 27.57
C ALA A 435 -8.62 37.05 28.67
N ALA A 436 -7.34 37.18 28.31
CA ALA A 436 -6.26 37.41 29.29
C ALA A 436 -6.44 38.74 30.04
N GLY A 437 -6.78 39.82 29.33
CA GLY A 437 -7.07 41.12 29.93
C GLY A 437 -8.24 41.09 30.92
N GLU A 438 -9.32 40.36 30.60
CA GLU A 438 -10.47 40.17 31.49
C GLU A 438 -10.13 39.37 32.75
N ARG A 439 -9.35 38.28 32.61
CA ARG A 439 -8.84 37.52 33.76
C ARG A 439 -7.99 38.39 34.67
N ASN A 440 -7.09 39.20 34.12
CA ASN A 440 -6.27 40.13 34.90
C ASN A 440 -7.07 41.24 35.59
N ARG A 441 -8.13 41.77 34.94
CA ARG A 441 -9.06 42.72 35.58
C ARG A 441 -9.77 42.11 36.78
N SER A 442 -10.24 40.87 36.66
CA SER A 442 -10.89 40.13 37.73
C SER A 442 -9.91 39.83 38.88
N TYR A 443 -8.71 39.36 38.53
CA TYR A 443 -7.64 39.10 39.48
C TYR A 443 -7.21 40.36 40.24
N LYS A 444 -7.22 41.56 39.63
CA LYS A 444 -6.88 42.82 40.33
C LYS A 444 -7.76 43.07 41.55
N LYS A 445 -9.05 42.68 41.51
CA LYS A 445 -9.96 42.78 42.67
C LYS A 445 -9.60 41.75 43.74
N LEU A 446 -9.41 40.49 43.34
CA LEU A 446 -9.01 39.40 44.23
C LEU A 446 -7.67 39.69 44.93
N ARG A 447 -6.68 40.16 44.16
CA ARG A 447 -5.36 40.55 44.64
C ARG A 447 -5.42 41.57 45.77
N LYS A 448 -6.27 42.59 45.68
CA LYS A 448 -6.44 43.58 46.77
C LYS A 448 -6.88 42.90 48.07
N ALA A 449 -7.81 41.96 48.00
CA ALA A 449 -8.26 41.19 49.16
C ALA A 449 -7.15 40.27 49.71
N ILE A 450 -6.41 39.58 48.83
CA ILE A 450 -5.27 38.74 49.19
C ILE A 450 -4.19 39.57 49.90
N MET A 451 -3.77 40.71 49.34
CA MET A 451 -2.78 41.58 49.98
C MET A 451 -3.25 42.04 51.37
N ARG A 452 -4.49 42.53 51.50
CA ARG A 452 -5.02 42.98 52.79
C ARG A 452 -4.93 41.90 53.87
N LYS A 453 -5.15 40.64 53.51
CA LYS A 453 -5.13 39.51 54.46
C LYS A 453 -3.71 38.97 54.69
N TYR A 454 -2.94 38.75 53.62
CA TYR A 454 -1.72 37.94 53.65
C TYR A 454 -0.42 38.74 53.48
N THR A 455 -0.46 40.07 53.40
CA THR A 455 0.78 40.86 53.53
C THR A 455 1.41 40.59 54.91
N PHE A 456 2.64 40.10 54.88
CA PHE A 456 3.42 39.71 56.03
C PHE A 456 4.92 39.81 55.71
N ALA A 457 5.70 40.25 56.68
CA ALA A 457 7.14 40.42 56.58
C ALA A 457 7.76 40.14 57.95
N ALA A 458 8.78 39.29 57.99
CA ALA A 458 9.52 38.89 59.19
C ALA A 458 10.87 38.29 58.77
N ASP A 459 11.88 38.39 59.63
CA ASP A 459 13.18 37.73 59.46
C ASP A 459 13.82 37.93 58.06
N GLY A 460 13.79 39.16 57.54
CA GLY A 460 14.34 39.47 56.22
C GLY A 460 13.56 38.93 55.02
N MET A 461 12.40 38.28 55.23
CA MET A 461 11.53 37.74 54.17
C MET A 461 10.16 38.41 54.13
N MET A 462 9.52 38.40 52.96
CA MET A 462 8.19 38.95 52.76
C MET A 462 7.33 38.11 51.83
N ILE A 463 6.01 38.22 52.02
CA ILE A 463 5.01 37.70 51.09
C ILE A 463 4.79 38.69 49.94
N TYR A 464 5.06 38.24 48.72
CA TYR A 464 4.78 38.96 47.49
C TYR A 464 3.56 38.34 46.79
N VAL A 465 2.50 39.15 46.62
CA VAL A 465 1.30 38.73 45.87
C VAL A 465 1.46 39.14 44.41
N PRO A 466 1.42 38.18 43.45
CA PRO A 466 1.64 38.44 42.02
C PRO A 466 0.81 39.61 41.51
N ARG A 467 1.37 40.53 40.72
CA ARG A 467 0.63 41.72 40.25
C ARG A 467 -0.33 41.40 39.12
N LYS A 468 0.05 40.45 38.28
CA LYS A 468 -0.74 39.92 37.18
C LYS A 468 -0.65 38.40 37.17
N LEU A 469 -1.57 37.75 36.49
CA LEU A 469 -1.60 36.28 36.40
C LEU A 469 -0.41 35.72 35.62
N GLU A 470 0.16 36.48 34.68
CA GLU A 470 1.36 36.06 33.92
C GLU A 470 2.57 35.84 34.83
N GLU A 471 2.67 36.56 35.96
CA GLU A 471 3.77 36.37 36.92
C GLU A 471 3.75 34.95 37.54
N LEU A 472 2.60 34.26 37.57
CA LEU A 472 2.56 32.83 37.98
C LEU A 472 3.29 31.95 36.96
N VAL A 473 3.15 32.25 35.67
CA VAL A 473 3.83 31.53 34.59
C VAL A 473 5.32 31.78 34.65
N ASP A 474 5.72 33.06 34.75
CA ASP A 474 7.13 33.46 34.88
C ASP A 474 7.77 32.83 36.11
N GLU A 475 7.04 32.79 37.22
CA GLU A 475 7.51 32.16 38.45
C GLU A 475 7.66 30.65 38.31
N GLY A 476 6.69 29.97 37.70
CA GLY A 476 6.75 28.52 37.47
C GLY A 476 7.92 28.13 36.60
N ILE A 477 8.22 28.91 35.56
CA ILE A 477 9.40 28.72 34.71
C ILE A 477 10.68 28.94 35.51
N ALA A 478 10.81 30.08 36.22
CA ALA A 478 12.02 30.43 36.96
C ALA A 478 12.32 29.47 38.12
N MET A 479 11.27 29.02 38.81
CA MET A 479 11.38 28.12 39.97
C MET A 479 11.31 26.63 39.58
N HIS A 480 11.10 26.31 38.30
CA HIS A 480 10.86 24.94 37.81
C HIS A 480 9.82 24.19 38.66
N ASN A 481 8.69 24.85 38.92
CA ASN A 481 7.59 24.27 39.68
C ASN A 481 6.26 24.45 38.93
N CYS A 482 5.22 23.77 39.40
CA CYS A 482 3.95 23.70 38.69
C CYS A 482 3.08 24.95 38.83
N VAL A 483 3.54 26.01 39.52
CA VAL A 483 2.69 27.17 39.85
C VAL A 483 2.19 27.92 38.60
N GLY A 484 2.93 27.83 37.49
CA GLY A 484 2.53 28.40 36.20
C GLY A 484 1.26 27.79 35.61
N THR A 485 0.90 26.56 35.99
CA THR A 485 -0.36 25.94 35.52
C THR A 485 -1.58 26.38 36.34
N TYR A 486 -1.39 27.21 37.39
CA TYR A 486 -2.44 27.54 38.35
C TYR A 486 -3.18 28.83 37.98
N VAL A 487 -2.81 29.46 36.86
CA VAL A 487 -3.37 30.74 36.37
C VAL A 487 -4.89 30.76 36.41
N ASP A 488 -5.57 29.77 35.85
CA ASP A 488 -7.04 29.77 35.80
C ASP A 488 -7.68 29.53 37.19
N ARG A 489 -7.02 28.73 38.04
CA ARG A 489 -7.50 28.49 39.42
C ARG A 489 -7.36 29.75 40.27
N VAL A 490 -6.24 30.47 40.14
CA VAL A 490 -6.02 31.74 40.84
C VAL A 490 -6.93 32.84 40.29
N ALA A 491 -7.10 32.94 38.97
CA ALA A 491 -8.00 33.89 38.34
C ALA A 491 -9.46 33.73 38.80
N ALA A 492 -9.90 32.48 39.00
CA ALA A 492 -11.23 32.14 39.47
C ALA A 492 -11.37 32.15 41.02
N GLY A 493 -10.31 32.49 41.77
CA GLY A 493 -10.33 32.47 43.23
C GLY A 493 -10.48 31.08 43.86
N ARG A 494 -10.18 30.01 43.11
CA ARG A 494 -10.24 28.61 43.58
C ARG A 494 -9.00 28.20 44.37
N THR A 495 -7.92 28.97 44.29
CA THR A 495 -6.72 28.81 45.10
C THR A 495 -6.02 30.17 45.21
N ILE A 496 -5.17 30.34 46.22
CA ILE A 496 -4.40 31.55 46.44
C ILE A 496 -2.94 31.18 46.35
N VAL A 497 -2.21 31.81 45.45
CA VAL A 497 -0.76 31.62 45.32
C VAL A 497 -0.06 32.92 45.68
N VAL A 498 0.93 32.82 46.54
CA VAL A 498 1.83 33.92 46.91
C VAL A 498 3.29 33.48 46.80
N PHE A 499 4.19 34.43 46.61
CA PHE A 499 5.62 34.17 46.50
C PHE A 499 6.32 34.59 47.79
N ILE A 500 7.36 33.87 48.18
CA ILE A 500 8.25 34.19 49.29
C ILE A 500 9.50 34.85 48.67
N ARG A 501 9.80 36.06 49.15
CA ARG A 501 10.87 36.92 48.62
C ARG A 501 11.74 37.46 49.76
N SER A 502 12.96 37.85 49.44
CA SER A 502 13.81 38.66 50.33
C SER A 502 13.21 40.07 50.48
N GLN A 503 13.28 40.64 51.68
CA GLN A 503 12.89 42.03 51.95
C GLN A 503 13.89 43.01 51.34
N GLU A 504 15.18 42.71 51.43
CA GLU A 504 16.25 43.55 50.89
C GLU A 504 16.26 43.51 49.36
N ASN A 505 15.97 42.34 48.78
CA ASN A 505 15.86 42.16 47.34
C ASN A 505 14.57 41.43 46.94
N PRO A 506 13.46 42.15 46.68
CA PRO A 506 12.19 41.53 46.27
C PRO A 506 12.24 40.75 44.95
N GLY A 507 13.30 40.89 44.15
CA GLY A 507 13.53 40.10 42.94
C GLY A 507 14.07 38.69 43.22
N GLU A 508 14.61 38.46 44.42
CA GLU A 508 15.17 37.18 44.84
C GLU A 508 14.08 36.18 45.20
N ARG A 509 14.08 35.03 44.52
CA ARG A 509 13.03 34.02 44.62
C ARG A 509 13.39 32.94 45.64
N ILE A 510 12.74 32.96 46.79
CA ILE A 510 13.00 31.99 47.86
C ILE A 510 12.07 30.79 47.74
N GLY A 511 10.79 31.03 47.47
CA GLY A 511 9.80 29.97 47.36
C GLY A 511 8.44 30.44 46.88
N THR A 512 7.54 29.49 46.63
CA THR A 512 6.15 29.72 46.29
C THR A 512 5.25 28.99 47.28
N MET A 513 4.15 29.63 47.69
CA MET A 513 3.23 29.10 48.67
C MET A 513 1.80 29.13 48.13
N GLU A 514 1.12 27.99 48.18
CA GLU A 514 -0.30 27.83 47.87
C GLU A 514 -1.11 27.78 49.17
N ILE A 515 -2.14 28.61 49.24
CA ILE A 515 -3.09 28.74 50.34
C ILE A 515 -4.47 28.33 49.81
N SER A 516 -5.25 27.64 50.64
CA SER A 516 -6.61 27.21 50.28
C SER A 516 -7.51 28.40 49.93
N LYS A 517 -8.54 28.18 49.10
CA LYS A 517 -9.46 29.25 48.65
C LYS A 517 -10.10 30.06 49.78
N ASP A 518 -10.40 29.40 50.88
CA ASP A 518 -11.01 29.95 52.09
C ASP A 518 -9.97 30.53 53.08
N GLY A 519 -8.69 30.25 52.83
CA GLY A 519 -7.60 30.78 53.63
C GLY A 519 -7.44 30.16 54.99
N THR A 520 -7.88 28.90 55.14
CA THR A 520 -7.88 28.13 56.38
C THR A 520 -6.63 27.28 56.55
N CYS A 521 -5.94 26.94 55.45
CA CYS A 521 -4.68 26.20 55.51
C CYS A 521 -3.71 26.58 54.39
N ILE A 522 -2.44 26.29 54.64
CA ILE A 522 -1.38 26.29 53.62
C ILE A 522 -1.40 24.90 52.98
N VAL A 523 -1.67 24.83 51.68
CA VAL A 523 -1.74 23.57 50.92
C VAL A 523 -0.33 23.04 50.66
N GLN A 524 0.58 23.93 50.27
CA GLN A 524 1.99 23.62 50.05
C GLN A 524 2.85 24.89 50.06
N ALA A 525 4.13 24.74 50.42
CA ALA A 525 5.14 25.76 50.24
C ALA A 525 6.44 25.09 49.77
N ARG A 526 6.96 25.50 48.61
CA ARG A 526 8.05 24.82 47.90
C ARG A 526 9.10 25.81 47.40
N ALA A 527 10.36 25.38 47.44
CA ALA A 527 11.47 26.07 46.81
C ALA A 527 11.62 25.66 45.33
N LYS A 528 12.74 26.07 44.72
CA LYS A 528 13.08 25.72 43.34
C LYS A 528 13.13 24.19 43.14
N TYR A 529 12.65 23.70 42.00
CA TYR A 529 12.56 22.27 41.65
C TYR A 529 11.69 21.45 42.62
N ASN A 530 10.61 22.03 43.15
CA ASN A 530 9.71 21.39 44.13
C ASN A 530 10.41 20.88 45.42
N ARG A 531 11.62 21.37 45.72
CA ARG A 531 12.32 21.03 46.96
C ARG A 531 11.64 21.67 48.16
N ASP A 532 11.99 21.18 49.34
CA ASP A 532 11.57 21.79 50.60
C ASP A 532 12.20 23.18 50.74
N LEU A 533 11.53 24.05 51.49
CA LEU A 533 12.03 25.39 51.76
C LEU A 533 13.31 25.33 52.61
N PRO A 534 14.28 26.25 52.41
CA PRO A 534 15.38 26.43 53.34
C PRO A 534 14.87 26.59 54.79
N PRO A 535 15.61 26.15 55.82
CA PRO A 535 15.14 26.18 57.21
C PRO A 535 14.63 27.56 57.66
N GLU A 536 15.32 28.63 57.25
CA GLU A 536 14.92 30.00 57.53
C GLU A 536 13.55 30.35 56.90
N ALA A 537 13.35 29.96 55.64
CA ALA A 537 12.10 30.19 54.93
C ALA A 537 10.96 29.31 55.46
N ALA A 538 11.26 28.10 55.93
CA ALA A 538 10.28 27.25 56.62
C ALA A 538 9.84 27.86 57.96
N ALA A 539 10.78 28.42 58.74
CA ALA A 539 10.49 29.15 59.97
C ALA A 539 9.63 30.41 59.69
N PHE A 540 9.93 31.13 58.61
CA PHE A 540 9.10 32.25 58.15
C PHE A 540 7.68 31.82 57.80
N VAL A 541 7.50 30.70 57.09
CA VAL A 541 6.17 30.15 56.76
C VAL A 541 5.39 29.76 58.03
N GLN A 542 6.07 29.22 59.05
CA GLN A 542 5.45 28.91 60.34
C GLN A 542 4.96 30.18 61.06
N LYS A 543 5.79 31.22 61.14
CA LYS A 543 5.39 32.53 61.68
C LYS A 543 4.22 33.15 60.91
N PHE A 544 4.23 33.02 59.58
CA PHE A 544 3.12 33.44 58.73
C PHE A 544 1.83 32.68 59.05
N ARG A 545 1.91 31.36 59.22
CA ARG A 545 0.76 30.50 59.56
C ARG A 545 0.11 30.95 60.87
N GLU A 546 0.90 31.10 61.93
CA GLU A 546 0.41 31.54 63.25
C GLU A 546 -0.23 32.94 63.17
N ALA A 547 0.40 33.85 62.45
CA ALA A 547 -0.06 35.24 62.36
C ALA A 547 -1.30 35.43 61.47
N LYS A 548 -1.42 34.68 60.37
CA LYS A 548 -2.39 34.96 59.29
C LYS A 548 -3.40 33.85 59.02
N ILE A 549 -3.09 32.61 59.39
CA ILE A 549 -3.96 31.43 59.18
C ILE A 549 -4.65 31.06 60.50
N ASP A 550 -3.88 30.77 61.55
CA ASP A 550 -4.41 30.17 62.79
C ASP A 550 -5.28 31.16 63.61
N LYS A 551 -4.95 32.46 63.59
CA LYS A 551 -5.79 33.52 64.22
C LYS A 551 -7.22 33.61 63.66
N PHE A 552 -7.51 33.03 62.50
CA PHE A 552 -8.84 33.06 61.88
C PHE A 552 -9.62 31.74 62.04
N VAL A 553 -8.97 30.63 62.40
CA VAL A 553 -9.66 29.36 62.68
C VAL A 553 -10.46 29.46 63.99
N GLY A 554 -9.95 30.19 64.98
CA GLY A 554 -10.62 30.39 66.28
C GLY A 554 -11.86 31.32 66.28
N ARG A 555 -12.27 31.89 65.14
CA ARG A 555 -13.45 32.79 65.05
C ARG A 555 -14.70 32.15 64.41
N LYS A 556 -14.63 30.89 63.95
CA LYS A 556 -15.78 30.15 63.37
C LYS A 556 -16.35 29.07 64.30
N SER A 557 -15.86 28.97 65.53
CA SER A 557 -16.28 28.00 66.55
C SER A 557 -16.95 28.65 67.77
N ALA A 558 -17.46 29.88 67.62
CA ALA A 558 -18.20 30.60 68.66
C ALA A 558 -19.47 31.21 68.07
#